data_AF-A0A8J6UGI0-F1
#
_entry.id   AF-A0A8J6UGI0-F1
#
_cell.length_a   1.000
_cell.length_b   1.000
_cell.length_c   1.000
_cell.angle_alpha   90.00
_cell.angle_beta   90.00
_cell.angle_gamma   90.00
#
_symmetry.space_group_name_H-M   'P 1'
#
loop_
_entity.id
_entity.type
_entity.pdbx_description
1 polymer ?
#
loop_
_entity_poly.entity_id
_entity_poly.type
_entity_poly.pdbx_seq_one_letter_code
_entity_poly.pdbx_strand_id
1 'polypeptide(L)'
;MSTNESVQFHLRFVKEKHKELVSSLDDLVIALVGENVENKKSKAEIAFRKTKDLQASIAKTDAPPWLGSLSTGLNYFIGPTWNQNHMIDHLIKNIELIRNHVWKFENPSESAFDFDSIYEHYRAESRLPELFDEIVSILEEIEKSGVVDSLTMMKGLGKVIATLKKNRDGSYFSINSAWEFLVSFLKNYMWAELSNIPMLGTAMEALEKTIKETSDEMFKVHTSVEKEMRTVVEGEVKGLRDKSSFNFVSYDKQGLSLLGEPSSALSVNEKV
;
A
#
# COMPACT_ATOMS: atom_id res chain seq x y z
N MET A 1 0.88 1.36 3.91
CA MET A 1 0.37 1.38 2.52
C MET A 1 -0.15 2.77 2.15
N SER A 2 0.63 3.61 1.45
CA SER A 2 0.07 4.82 0.80
C SER A 2 -0.49 4.40 -0.56
N THR A 3 -1.78 4.06 -0.64
CA THR A 3 -2.42 3.98 -1.94
C THR A 3 -2.31 5.36 -2.57
N ASN A 4 -1.68 5.44 -3.75
CA ASN A 4 -1.43 6.67 -4.48
C ASN A 4 -2.72 7.52 -4.49
N GLU A 5 -2.67 8.72 -3.89
CA GLU A 5 -3.86 9.58 -3.72
C GLU A 5 -4.56 9.86 -5.05
N SER A 6 -3.80 9.88 -6.15
CA SER A 6 -4.31 10.03 -7.51
C SER A 6 -5.16 8.84 -7.97
N VAL A 7 -4.78 7.62 -7.59
CA VAL A 7 -5.53 6.39 -7.88
C VAL A 7 -6.82 6.35 -7.06
N GLN A 8 -6.74 6.71 -5.77
CA GLN A 8 -7.92 6.82 -4.91
C GLN A 8 -8.87 7.94 -5.35
N PHE A 9 -8.35 9.06 -5.87
CA PHE A 9 -9.16 10.12 -6.48
C PHE A 9 -9.86 9.62 -7.74
N HIS A 10 -9.13 8.97 -8.65
CA HIS A 10 -9.70 8.42 -9.88
C HIS A 10 -10.78 7.37 -9.61
N LEU A 11 -10.53 6.44 -8.68
CA LEU A 11 -11.52 5.44 -8.24
C LEU A 11 -12.79 6.08 -7.68
N ARG A 12 -12.66 7.12 -6.86
CA ARG A 12 -13.81 7.87 -6.33
C ARG A 12 -14.60 8.53 -7.44
N PHE A 13 -13.91 9.17 -8.40
CA PHE A 13 -14.53 9.80 -9.56
C PHE A 13 -15.30 8.80 -10.44
N VAL A 14 -14.72 7.63 -10.73
CA VAL A 14 -15.41 6.58 -11.49
C VAL A 14 -16.66 6.08 -10.74
N LYS A 15 -16.54 5.84 -9.43
CA LYS A 15 -17.68 5.40 -8.60
C LYS A 15 -18.80 6.44 -8.57
N GLU A 16 -18.46 7.72 -8.52
CA GLU A 16 -19.43 8.82 -8.59
C GLU A 16 -20.17 8.80 -9.94
N LYS A 17 -19.44 8.69 -11.06
CA LYS A 17 -20.05 8.60 -12.40
C LYS A 17 -20.90 7.36 -12.58
N HIS A 18 -20.48 6.23 -12.01
CA HIS A 18 -21.28 5.00 -12.00
C HIS A 18 -22.58 5.15 -11.20
N LYS A 19 -22.53 5.81 -10.04
CA LYS A 19 -23.73 6.11 -9.24
C LYS A 19 -24.68 7.07 -9.98
N GLU A 20 -24.16 8.10 -10.64
CA GLU A 20 -24.95 9.00 -11.49
C GLU A 20 -25.65 8.23 -12.62
N LEU A 21 -24.93 7.30 -13.27
CA LEU A 21 -25.51 6.44 -14.30
C LEU A 21 -26.65 5.58 -13.73
N VAL A 22 -26.41 4.88 -12.61
CA VAL A 22 -27.44 4.03 -11.98
C VAL A 22 -28.70 4.84 -11.67
N SER A 23 -28.55 6.02 -11.06
CA SER A 23 -29.68 6.90 -10.76
C SER A 23 -30.44 7.33 -12.03
N SER A 24 -29.74 7.61 -13.12
CA SER A 24 -30.38 7.97 -14.40
C SER A 24 -31.11 6.79 -15.07
N LEU A 25 -30.66 5.56 -14.83
CA LEU A 25 -31.35 4.36 -15.28
C LEU A 25 -32.61 4.08 -14.46
N ASP A 26 -32.58 4.35 -13.16
CA ASP A 26 -33.77 4.24 -12.30
C ASP A 26 -34.86 5.22 -12.76
N ASP A 27 -34.48 6.47 -13.03
CA ASP A 27 -35.35 7.49 -13.63
C ASP A 27 -35.94 7.05 -14.97
N LEU A 28 -35.13 6.41 -15.82
CA LEU A 28 -35.56 5.89 -17.11
C LEU A 28 -36.56 4.73 -16.93
N VAL A 29 -36.30 3.80 -16.01
CA VAL A 29 -37.21 2.68 -15.71
C VAL A 29 -38.57 3.23 -15.27
N ILE A 30 -38.60 4.23 -14.40
CA ILE A 30 -39.84 4.89 -13.97
C ILE A 30 -40.56 5.53 -15.17
N ALA A 31 -39.83 6.25 -16.03
CA ALA A 31 -40.41 6.91 -17.21
C ALA A 31 -40.95 5.91 -18.25
N LEU A 32 -40.32 4.75 -18.40
CA LEU A 32 -40.76 3.71 -19.33
C LEU A 32 -42.14 3.14 -18.97
N VAL A 33 -42.55 3.18 -17.71
CA VAL A 33 -43.88 2.72 -17.27
C VAL A 33 -44.99 3.73 -17.64
N GLY A 34 -44.67 5.01 -17.78
CA GLY A 34 -45.65 6.04 -18.15
C GLY A 34 -46.05 6.02 -19.62
N GLU A 35 -47.01 6.85 -20.05
CA GLU A 35 -47.43 6.92 -21.47
C GLU A 35 -46.68 8.00 -22.28
N ASN A 36 -46.02 8.94 -21.60
CA ASN A 36 -45.38 10.09 -22.25
C ASN A 36 -44.09 9.68 -23.00
N VAL A 37 -44.17 9.65 -24.34
CA VAL A 37 -43.08 9.27 -25.24
C VAL A 37 -41.90 10.24 -25.17
N GLU A 38 -42.17 11.55 -25.11
CA GLU A 38 -41.12 12.58 -25.04
C GLU A 38 -40.33 12.50 -23.74
N ASN A 39 -41.02 12.23 -22.62
CA ASN A 39 -40.37 12.03 -21.33
C ASN A 39 -39.46 10.80 -21.33
N LYS A 40 -39.89 9.69 -21.96
CA LYS A 40 -39.07 8.47 -22.10
C LYS A 40 -37.78 8.74 -22.88
N LYS A 41 -37.90 9.43 -24.03
CA LYS A 41 -36.75 9.79 -24.87
C LYS A 41 -35.80 10.73 -24.14
N SER A 42 -36.33 11.75 -23.46
CA SER A 42 -35.53 12.68 -22.67
C SER A 42 -34.74 11.96 -21.56
N LYS A 43 -35.37 11.05 -20.82
CA LYS A 43 -34.68 10.25 -19.79
C LYS A 43 -33.66 9.29 -20.39
N ALA A 44 -33.93 8.72 -21.56
CA ALA A 44 -32.98 7.86 -22.28
C ALA A 44 -31.75 8.64 -22.76
N GLU A 45 -31.93 9.88 -23.25
CA GLU A 45 -30.82 10.77 -23.62
C GLU A 45 -29.94 11.12 -22.42
N ILE A 46 -30.54 11.37 -21.25
CA ILE A 46 -29.80 11.62 -20.01
C ILE A 46 -28.97 10.39 -19.63
N ALA A 47 -29.58 9.20 -19.62
CA ALA A 47 -28.88 7.95 -19.33
C ALA A 47 -27.76 7.67 -20.37
N PHE A 48 -27.99 8.01 -21.64
CA PHE A 48 -26.99 7.85 -22.69
C PHE A 48 -25.78 8.77 -22.46
N ARG A 49 -26.02 10.05 -22.11
CA ARG A 49 -24.95 10.99 -21.75
C ARG A 49 -24.15 10.48 -20.55
N LYS A 50 -24.82 10.04 -19.48
CA LYS A 50 -24.14 9.48 -18.30
C LYS A 50 -23.35 8.21 -18.60
N THR A 51 -23.86 7.39 -19.51
CA THR A 51 -23.13 6.22 -20.02
C THR A 51 -21.84 6.65 -20.74
N LYS A 52 -21.90 7.69 -21.57
CA LYS A 52 -20.73 8.23 -22.28
C LYS A 52 -19.73 8.91 -21.35
N ASP A 53 -20.21 9.65 -20.35
CA ASP A 53 -19.35 10.27 -19.34
C ASP A 53 -18.55 9.21 -18.58
N LEU A 54 -19.21 8.13 -18.13
CA LEU A 54 -18.56 7.01 -17.48
C LEU A 54 -17.55 6.31 -18.42
N GLN A 55 -17.94 6.08 -19.67
CA GLN A 55 -17.06 5.48 -20.69
C GLN A 55 -15.83 6.34 -20.99
N ALA A 56 -15.95 7.67 -20.98
CA ALA A 56 -14.84 8.58 -21.17
C ALA A 56 -13.93 8.69 -19.94
N SER A 57 -14.44 8.30 -18.77
CA SER A 57 -13.73 8.35 -17.49
C SER A 57 -12.85 7.12 -17.22
N ILE A 58 -12.87 6.11 -18.10
CA ILE A 58 -12.13 4.86 -17.94
C ILE A 58 -11.35 4.54 -19.22
N ALA A 59 -10.25 3.78 -19.09
CA ALA A 59 -9.53 3.29 -20.26
C ALA A 59 -10.39 2.26 -21.02
N LYS A 60 -10.17 2.17 -22.34
CA LYS A 60 -10.93 1.23 -23.19
C LYS A 60 -10.75 -0.24 -22.77
N THR A 61 -9.59 -0.59 -22.21
CA THR A 61 -9.26 -1.93 -21.73
C THR A 61 -10.05 -2.31 -20.47
N ASP A 62 -10.44 -1.31 -19.68
CA ASP A 62 -11.09 -1.50 -18.38
C ASP A 62 -12.61 -1.33 -18.49
N ALA A 63 -13.11 -1.07 -19.70
CA ALA A 63 -14.53 -0.91 -19.96
C ALA A 63 -15.23 -2.27 -19.91
N PRO A 64 -16.16 -2.48 -18.96
CA PRO A 64 -16.85 -3.75 -18.87
C PRO A 64 -17.78 -3.95 -20.08
N PRO A 65 -18.03 -5.20 -20.52
CA PRO A 65 -18.84 -5.47 -21.71
C PRO A 65 -20.25 -4.86 -21.67
N TRP A 66 -20.85 -4.78 -20.47
CA TRP A 66 -22.18 -4.19 -20.27
C TRP A 66 -22.23 -2.71 -20.65
N LEU A 67 -21.13 -1.95 -20.51
CA LEU A 67 -21.12 -0.51 -20.75
C LEU A 67 -21.27 -0.18 -22.24
N GLY A 68 -20.59 -0.95 -23.09
CA GLY A 68 -20.75 -0.85 -24.55
C GLY A 68 -22.14 -1.29 -25.02
N SER A 69 -22.65 -2.38 -24.42
CA SER A 69 -24.00 -2.89 -24.70
C SER A 69 -25.08 -1.86 -24.35
N LEU A 70 -25.00 -1.29 -23.15
CA LEU A 70 -25.93 -0.26 -22.65
C LEU A 70 -25.91 1.00 -23.51
N SER A 71 -24.70 1.50 -23.85
CA SER A 71 -24.57 2.65 -24.74
C SER A 71 -25.26 2.42 -26.09
N THR A 72 -25.13 1.22 -26.63
CA THR A 72 -25.71 0.87 -27.93
C THR A 72 -27.24 0.77 -27.83
N GLY A 73 -27.75 0.11 -26.80
CA GLY A 73 -29.19 -0.03 -26.57
C GLY A 73 -29.90 1.31 -26.34
N LEU A 74 -29.31 2.19 -25.54
CA LEU A 74 -29.83 3.54 -25.32
C LEU A 74 -29.87 4.35 -26.62
N ASN A 75 -28.81 4.29 -27.44
CA ASN A 75 -28.77 4.98 -28.73
C ASN A 75 -29.83 4.46 -29.71
N TYR A 76 -30.07 3.15 -29.74
CA TYR A 76 -31.12 2.56 -30.58
C TYR A 76 -32.53 2.91 -30.13
N PHE A 77 -32.75 3.10 -28.83
CA PHE A 77 -34.04 3.51 -28.28
C PHE A 77 -34.31 5.02 -28.43
N ILE A 78 -33.29 5.86 -28.35
CA ILE A 78 -33.40 7.29 -28.69
C ILE A 78 -33.72 7.43 -30.19
N GLY A 79 -33.06 6.62 -31.02
CA GLY A 79 -33.37 6.48 -32.43
C GLY A 79 -34.70 5.74 -32.69
N PRO A 80 -35.11 5.62 -33.96
CA PRO A 80 -36.35 4.94 -34.32
C PRO A 80 -36.25 3.40 -34.29
N THR A 81 -35.09 2.84 -33.92
CA THR A 81 -34.78 1.41 -34.11
C THR A 81 -35.40 0.53 -33.03
N TRP A 82 -35.39 0.97 -31.77
CA TRP A 82 -35.96 0.21 -30.65
C TRP A 82 -37.23 0.86 -30.13
N ASN A 83 -38.22 0.03 -29.81
CA ASN A 83 -39.40 0.43 -29.06
C ASN A 83 -39.20 0.18 -27.55
N GLN A 84 -40.18 0.59 -26.74
CA GLN A 84 -40.15 0.46 -25.28
C GLN A 84 -39.85 -0.96 -24.79
N ASN A 85 -40.45 -1.98 -25.40
CA ASN A 85 -40.29 -3.36 -24.95
C ASN A 85 -38.85 -3.84 -25.12
N HIS A 86 -38.20 -3.48 -26.23
CA HIS A 86 -36.79 -3.78 -26.45
C HIS A 86 -35.90 -3.13 -25.38
N MET A 87 -36.19 -1.88 -25.01
CA MET A 87 -35.43 -1.18 -23.97
C MET A 87 -35.63 -1.82 -22.59
N ILE A 88 -36.87 -2.18 -22.24
CA ILE A 88 -37.18 -2.87 -20.98
C ILE A 88 -36.46 -4.22 -20.92
N ASP A 89 -36.55 -5.04 -21.97
CA ASP A 89 -35.86 -6.33 -22.03
C ASP A 89 -34.34 -6.18 -21.91
N HIS A 90 -33.78 -5.15 -22.52
CA HIS A 90 -32.36 -4.86 -22.43
C HIS A 90 -31.94 -4.45 -21.01
N LEU A 91 -32.74 -3.61 -20.35
CA LEU A 91 -32.49 -3.21 -18.96
C LEU A 91 -32.62 -4.40 -18.00
N ILE A 92 -33.69 -5.20 -18.10
CA ILE A 92 -33.89 -6.37 -17.23
C ILE A 92 -32.68 -7.32 -17.26
N LYS A 93 -32.11 -7.55 -18.45
CA LYS A 93 -30.95 -8.44 -18.62
C LYS A 93 -29.65 -7.90 -18.05
N ASN A 94 -29.50 -6.57 -17.94
CA ASN A 94 -28.22 -5.94 -17.61
C ASN A 94 -28.23 -5.15 -16.30
N ILE A 95 -29.39 -4.81 -15.73
CA ILE A 95 -29.48 -3.87 -14.61
C ILE A 95 -28.77 -4.39 -13.35
N GLU A 96 -28.87 -5.69 -13.06
CA GLU A 96 -28.16 -6.32 -11.94
C GLU A 96 -26.64 -6.30 -12.14
N LEU A 97 -26.18 -6.54 -13.38
CA LEU A 97 -24.76 -6.47 -13.73
C LEU A 97 -24.23 -5.03 -13.60
N ILE A 98 -25.04 -4.04 -13.99
CA ILE A 98 -24.69 -2.62 -13.90
C ILE A 98 -24.63 -2.18 -12.44
N ARG A 99 -25.66 -2.47 -11.64
CA ARG A 99 -25.76 -2.01 -10.23
C ARG A 99 -24.70 -2.63 -9.34
N ASN A 100 -24.43 -3.93 -9.51
CA ASN A 100 -23.50 -4.66 -8.67
C ASN A 100 -22.07 -4.69 -9.23
N HIS A 101 -21.78 -3.88 -10.26
CA HIS A 101 -20.43 -3.85 -10.84
C HIS A 101 -19.41 -3.31 -9.84
N VAL A 102 -18.38 -4.11 -9.57
CA VAL A 102 -17.24 -3.71 -8.73
C VAL A 102 -16.08 -3.34 -9.65
N TRP A 103 -15.74 -2.05 -9.67
CA TRP A 103 -14.57 -1.55 -10.40
C TRP A 103 -13.28 -2.09 -9.79
N LYS A 104 -12.50 -2.79 -10.61
CA LYS A 104 -11.16 -3.28 -10.29
C LYS A 104 -10.23 -2.83 -11.41
N PHE A 105 -9.39 -1.84 -11.15
CA PHE A 105 -8.39 -1.32 -12.09
C PHE A 105 -7.03 -1.94 -11.76
N GLU A 106 -6.97 -3.27 -11.76
CA GLU A 106 -5.75 -4.05 -11.53
C GLU A 106 -5.85 -5.29 -12.42
N ASN A 107 -4.92 -5.46 -13.36
CA ASN A 107 -4.77 -6.69 -14.14
C ASN A 107 -4.40 -7.84 -13.19
N PRO A 108 -5.24 -8.86 -12.97
CA PRO A 108 -4.96 -9.91 -12.00
C PRO A 108 -4.43 -11.18 -12.67
N SER A 109 -3.71 -11.09 -13.80
CA SER A 109 -3.11 -12.30 -14.39
C SER A 109 -1.87 -12.75 -13.60
N GLU A 110 -1.24 -11.85 -12.85
CA GLU A 110 -0.07 -12.13 -12.02
C GLU A 110 -0.23 -11.36 -10.71
N SER A 111 -0.36 -12.07 -9.59
CA SER A 111 -0.26 -11.46 -8.27
C SER A 111 1.16 -10.98 -8.06
N ALA A 112 1.37 -9.69 -7.87
CA ALA A 112 2.67 -9.17 -7.48
C ALA A 112 3.09 -9.77 -6.13
N PHE A 113 4.39 -10.00 -5.94
CA PHE A 113 4.94 -10.37 -4.63
C PHE A 113 4.70 -9.21 -3.65
N ASP A 114 3.90 -9.46 -2.61
CA ASP A 114 3.69 -8.51 -1.53
C ASP A 114 4.70 -8.78 -0.40
N PHE A 115 5.89 -8.25 -0.59
CA PHE A 115 7.01 -8.36 0.34
C PHE A 115 6.72 -7.73 1.71
N ASP A 116 5.92 -6.66 1.75
CA ASP A 116 5.53 -6.01 3.00
C ASP A 116 4.56 -6.90 3.78
N SER A 117 3.65 -7.62 3.12
CA SER A 117 2.77 -8.60 3.79
C SER A 117 3.53 -9.76 4.43
N ILE A 118 4.57 -10.28 3.77
CA ILE A 118 5.46 -11.30 4.36
C ILE A 118 6.14 -10.75 5.61
N TYR A 119 6.65 -9.51 5.56
CA TYR A 119 7.27 -8.88 6.72
C TYR A 119 6.28 -8.65 7.86
N GLU A 120 5.10 -8.10 7.59
CA GLU A 120 4.09 -7.84 8.63
C GLU A 120 3.65 -9.11 9.34
N HIS A 121 3.58 -10.24 8.62
CA HIS A 121 3.31 -11.55 9.22
C HIS A 121 4.33 -11.91 10.30
N TYR A 122 5.63 -11.90 9.98
CA TYR A 122 6.68 -12.22 10.95
C TYR A 122 6.88 -11.15 12.02
N ARG A 123 6.68 -9.87 11.68
CA ARG A 123 6.73 -8.77 12.64
C ARG A 123 5.64 -8.94 13.70
N ALA A 124 4.42 -9.27 13.30
CA ALA A 124 3.29 -9.45 14.21
C ALA A 124 3.47 -10.64 15.18
N GLU A 125 4.24 -11.65 14.80
CA GLU A 125 4.59 -12.80 15.66
C GLU A 125 5.84 -12.55 16.52
N SER A 126 6.58 -11.48 16.24
CA SER A 126 7.84 -11.14 16.94
C SER A 126 7.61 -10.23 18.15
N ARG A 127 8.63 -10.11 18.99
CA ARG A 127 8.66 -9.12 20.08
C ARG A 127 9.14 -7.73 19.63
N LEU A 128 9.34 -7.50 18.33
CA LEU A 128 9.85 -6.21 17.83
C LEU A 128 8.99 -5.00 18.24
N PRO A 129 7.65 -5.03 18.14
CA PRO A 129 6.84 -3.87 18.52
C PRO A 129 7.05 -3.49 20.00
N GLU A 130 7.07 -4.49 20.88
CA GLU A 130 7.29 -4.31 22.33
C GLU A 130 8.67 -3.72 22.61
N LEU A 131 9.72 -4.26 21.98
CA LEU A 131 11.10 -3.83 22.18
C LEU A 131 11.34 -2.40 21.66
N PHE A 132 10.69 -2.01 20.55
CA PHE A 132 10.73 -0.63 20.06
C PHE A 132 10.05 0.35 21.04
N ASP A 133 8.92 -0.03 21.61
CA ASP A 133 8.22 0.77 22.61
C ASP A 133 9.04 0.89 23.91
N GLU A 134 9.72 -0.18 24.35
CA GLU A 134 10.65 -0.16 25.48
C GLU A 134 11.81 0.81 25.25
N ILE A 135 12.46 0.76 24.07
CA ILE A 135 13.53 1.71 23.71
C ILE A 135 13.01 3.15 23.78
N VAL A 136 11.85 3.42 23.19
CA VAL A 136 11.25 4.76 23.21
C VAL A 136 11.00 5.22 24.65
N SER A 137 10.50 4.33 25.52
CA SER A 137 10.29 4.64 26.94
C SER A 137 11.59 5.02 27.64
N ILE A 138 12.66 4.25 27.46
CA ILE A 138 13.95 4.51 28.11
C ILE A 138 14.55 5.83 27.62
N LEU A 139 14.48 6.11 26.31
CA LEU A 139 14.94 7.38 25.75
C LEU A 139 14.16 8.57 26.29
N GLU A 140 12.84 8.43 26.46
CA GLU A 140 12.01 9.47 27.08
C GLU A 140 12.31 9.67 28.57
N GLU A 141 12.66 8.61 29.31
CA GLU A 141 13.09 8.73 30.70
C GLU A 141 14.40 9.51 30.79
N ILE A 142 15.36 9.21 29.92
CA ILE A 142 16.62 9.97 29.79
C ILE A 142 16.32 11.44 29.46
N GLU A 143 15.43 11.71 28.51
CA GLU A 143 15.02 13.08 28.14
C GLU A 143 14.38 13.82 29.33
N LYS A 144 13.45 13.17 30.05
CA LYS A 144 12.70 13.77 31.16
C LYS A 144 13.51 13.91 32.45
N SER A 145 14.64 13.21 32.57
CA SER A 145 15.49 13.22 33.76
C SER A 145 16.05 14.60 34.13
N GLY A 146 16.18 15.51 33.15
CA GLY A 146 16.71 16.86 33.36
C GLY A 146 18.21 16.93 33.68
N VAL A 147 18.93 15.80 33.69
CA VAL A 147 20.39 15.76 33.94
C VAL A 147 21.23 16.05 32.70
N VAL A 148 20.62 16.07 31.51
CA VAL A 148 21.31 16.37 30.25
C VAL A 148 21.26 17.88 29.98
N ASP A 149 22.39 18.57 30.16
CA ASP A 149 22.50 20.04 29.96
C ASP A 149 22.77 20.44 28.50
N SER A 150 23.01 19.47 27.61
CA SER A 150 23.26 19.72 26.19
C SER A 150 21.95 19.90 25.42
N LEU A 151 21.61 21.14 25.07
CA LEU A 151 20.46 21.46 24.19
C LEU A 151 20.52 20.71 22.85
N THR A 152 21.73 20.51 22.32
CA THR A 152 21.94 19.76 21.08
C THR A 152 21.61 18.28 21.27
N MET A 153 22.03 17.69 22.39
CA MET A 153 21.69 16.31 22.74
C MET A 153 20.18 16.12 22.89
N MET A 154 19.53 17.02 23.63
CA MET A 154 18.08 16.97 23.83
C MET A 154 17.30 17.04 22.51
N LYS A 155 17.72 17.92 21.59
CA LYS A 155 17.13 17.96 20.24
C LYS A 155 17.37 16.69 19.43
N GLY A 156 18.58 16.13 19.52
CA GLY A 156 18.94 14.86 18.88
C GLY A 156 18.10 13.71 19.39
N LEU A 157 18.01 13.57 20.71
CA LEU A 157 17.21 12.56 21.41
C LEU A 157 15.73 12.67 21.04
N GLY A 158 15.15 13.86 21.10
CA GLY A 158 13.77 14.11 20.68
C GLY A 158 13.54 13.76 19.21
N LYS A 159 14.52 13.98 18.32
CA LYS A 159 14.42 13.59 16.91
C LYS A 159 14.45 12.07 16.73
N VAL A 160 15.28 11.36 17.49
CA VAL A 160 15.32 9.88 17.49
C VAL A 160 14.00 9.31 17.98
N ILE A 161 13.50 9.78 19.14
CA ILE A 161 12.20 9.37 19.69
C ILE A 161 11.08 9.59 18.66
N ALA A 162 11.00 10.78 18.07
CA ALA A 162 9.98 11.09 17.07
C ALA A 162 10.09 10.21 15.82
N THR A 163 11.32 9.87 15.41
CA THR A 163 11.57 9.00 14.25
C THR A 163 11.14 7.57 14.53
N LEU A 164 11.46 7.03 15.71
CA LEU A 164 11.02 5.68 16.12
C LEU A 164 9.50 5.61 16.20
N LYS A 165 8.85 6.55 16.90
CA LYS A 165 7.39 6.60 17.01
C LYS A 165 6.68 6.68 15.67
N LYS A 166 7.19 7.51 14.74
CA LYS A 166 6.59 7.66 13.41
C LYS A 166 6.69 6.39 12.57
N ASN A 167 7.80 5.65 12.70
CA ASN A 167 8.11 4.51 11.85
C ASN A 167 7.81 3.15 12.50
N ARG A 168 7.31 3.11 13.75
CA ARG A 168 7.07 1.86 14.48
C ARG A 168 6.16 0.87 13.74
N ASP A 169 5.18 1.39 12.99
CA ASP A 169 4.20 0.65 12.18
C ASP A 169 4.43 0.89 10.68
N GLY A 170 5.67 1.25 10.32
CA GLY A 170 6.08 1.52 8.95
C GLY A 170 6.39 0.24 8.17
N SER A 171 6.65 0.40 6.87
CA SER A 171 7.13 -0.71 6.03
C SER A 171 8.46 -1.28 6.51
N TYR A 172 8.83 -2.46 6.00
CA TYR A 172 10.13 -3.09 6.23
C TYR A 172 11.30 -2.09 6.14
N PHE A 173 11.31 -1.31 5.05
CA PHE A 173 12.34 -0.29 4.82
C PHE A 173 12.35 0.82 5.89
N SER A 174 11.17 1.27 6.31
CA SER A 174 11.02 2.38 7.26
C SER A 174 11.52 2.01 8.65
N ILE A 175 11.17 0.80 9.11
CA ILE A 175 11.60 0.28 10.42
C ILE A 175 13.12 0.06 10.43
N ASN A 176 13.65 -0.57 9.39
CA ASN A 176 15.09 -0.80 9.27
C ASN A 176 15.90 0.50 9.23
N SER A 177 15.44 1.50 8.47
CA SER A 177 16.10 2.80 8.41
C SER A 177 16.05 3.52 9.77
N ALA A 178 14.94 3.40 10.49
CA ALA A 178 14.82 3.98 11.83
C ALA A 178 15.74 3.27 12.85
N TRP A 179 15.88 1.95 12.73
CA TRP A 179 16.80 1.14 13.53
C TRP A 179 18.27 1.52 13.29
N GLU A 180 18.69 1.59 12.03
CA GLU A 180 20.07 1.96 11.67
C GLU A 180 20.41 3.38 12.15
N PHE A 181 19.46 4.30 11.99
CA PHE A 181 19.59 5.66 12.51
C PHE A 181 19.74 5.69 14.03
N LEU A 182 18.91 4.93 14.76
CA LEU A 182 19.01 4.79 16.22
C LEU A 182 20.38 4.25 16.62
N VAL A 183 20.78 3.08 16.11
CA VAL A 183 22.05 2.44 16.46
C VAL A 183 23.23 3.38 16.18
N SER A 184 23.20 4.09 15.05
CA SER A 184 24.21 5.09 14.70
C SER A 184 24.23 6.25 15.69
N PHE A 185 23.06 6.76 16.10
CA PHE A 185 22.97 7.82 17.10
C PHE A 185 23.51 7.37 18.47
N LEU A 186 23.19 6.16 18.91
CA LEU A 186 23.68 5.62 20.18
C LEU A 186 25.20 5.50 20.18
N LYS A 187 25.75 4.83 19.15
CA LYS A 187 27.19 4.55 19.04
C LYS A 187 28.03 5.81 18.86
N ASN A 188 27.59 6.72 17.99
CA ASN A 188 28.42 7.85 17.57
C ASN A 188 28.25 9.09 18.44
N TYR A 189 27.20 9.16 19.26
CA TYR A 189 26.89 10.37 19.97
C TYR A 189 26.45 10.11 21.41
N MET A 190 25.41 9.29 21.62
CA MET A 190 24.82 9.18 22.95
C MET A 190 25.74 8.51 23.97
N TRP A 191 26.46 7.46 23.58
CA TRP A 191 27.35 6.74 24.50
C TRP A 191 28.53 7.61 24.94
N ALA A 192 29.07 8.45 24.07
CA ALA A 192 30.17 9.34 24.41
C ALA A 192 29.73 10.43 25.41
N GLU A 193 28.53 10.97 25.21
CA GLU A 193 28.02 12.12 25.97
C GLU A 193 27.40 11.72 27.31
N LEU A 194 26.66 10.60 27.35
CA LEU A 194 25.85 10.23 28.52
C LEU A 194 26.48 9.19 29.44
N SER A 195 27.49 8.43 28.97
CA SER A 195 28.14 7.39 29.79
C SER A 195 28.86 7.94 31.03
N ASN A 196 29.25 9.22 31.01
CA ASN A 196 29.95 9.86 32.11
C ASN A 196 29.01 10.47 33.17
N ILE A 197 27.69 10.35 33.00
CA ILE A 197 26.69 10.87 33.95
C ILE A 197 26.24 9.74 34.88
N PRO A 198 26.69 9.69 36.16
CA PRO A 198 26.42 8.56 37.04
C PRO A 198 24.92 8.30 37.26
N MET A 199 24.11 9.35 37.26
CA MET A 199 22.66 9.26 37.49
C MET A 199 21.91 8.54 36.34
N LEU A 200 22.52 8.42 35.16
CA LEU A 200 21.92 7.74 34.00
C LEU A 200 22.40 6.28 33.85
N GLY A 201 23.32 5.80 34.69
CA GLY A 201 23.96 4.49 34.51
C GLY A 201 22.97 3.33 34.32
N THR A 202 21.94 3.26 35.16
CA THR A 202 20.90 2.20 35.07
C THR A 202 20.06 2.30 33.81
N ALA A 203 19.69 3.51 33.37
CA ALA A 203 18.93 3.71 32.14
C ALA A 203 19.77 3.37 30.90
N MET A 204 21.07 3.67 30.93
CA MET A 204 22.02 3.35 29.86
C MET A 204 22.24 1.84 29.75
N GLU A 205 22.38 1.14 30.87
CA GLU A 205 22.47 -0.33 30.92
C GLU A 205 21.18 -1.00 30.41
N ALA A 206 20.03 -0.51 30.85
CA ALA A 206 18.73 -0.99 30.38
C ALA A 206 18.61 -0.80 28.86
N LEU A 207 18.97 0.38 28.36
CA LEU A 207 18.93 0.67 26.93
C LEU A 207 19.89 -0.24 26.14
N GLU A 208 21.12 -0.41 26.60
CA GLU A 208 22.08 -1.31 25.93
C GLU A 208 21.54 -2.75 25.85
N LYS A 209 20.92 -3.23 26.93
CA LYS A 209 20.30 -4.54 26.97
C LYS A 209 19.13 -4.65 25.98
N THR A 210 18.19 -3.71 26.00
CA THR A 210 17.04 -3.71 25.09
C THR A 210 17.48 -3.59 23.62
N ILE A 211 18.54 -2.83 23.34
CA ILE A 211 19.13 -2.73 21.99
C ILE A 211 19.69 -4.08 21.53
N LYS A 212 20.39 -4.82 22.40
CA LYS A 212 20.89 -6.17 22.07
C LYS A 212 19.74 -7.14 21.82
N GLU A 213 18.71 -7.14 22.66
CA GLU A 213 17.52 -7.96 22.47
C GLU A 213 16.80 -7.61 21.16
N THR A 214 16.71 -6.32 20.82
CA THR A 214 16.12 -5.85 19.57
C THR A 214 16.94 -6.27 18.35
N SER A 215 18.28 -6.17 18.40
CA SER A 215 19.14 -6.68 17.33
C SER A 215 18.92 -8.17 17.06
N ASP A 216 18.86 -8.99 18.12
CA ASP A 216 18.65 -10.43 17.99
C ASP A 216 17.27 -10.74 17.40
N GLU A 217 16.24 -10.01 17.80
CA GLU A 217 14.89 -10.18 17.29
C GLU A 217 14.76 -9.69 15.83
N MET A 218 15.38 -8.56 15.48
CA MET A 218 15.46 -8.05 14.11
C MET A 218 16.12 -9.09 13.19
N PHE A 219 17.22 -9.69 13.64
CA PHE A 219 17.92 -10.73 12.90
C PHE A 219 17.03 -11.97 12.65
N LYS A 220 16.24 -12.40 13.63
CA LYS A 220 15.30 -13.54 13.45
C LYS A 220 14.20 -13.21 12.45
N VAL A 221 13.60 -12.03 12.55
CA VAL A 221 12.55 -11.58 11.62
C VAL A 221 13.12 -11.51 10.21
N HIS A 222 14.30 -10.90 10.03
CA HIS A 222 14.99 -10.83 8.74
C HIS A 222 15.27 -12.19 8.15
N THR A 223 15.80 -13.12 8.95
CA THR A 223 16.09 -14.48 8.49
C THR A 223 14.82 -15.21 8.03
N SER A 224 13.70 -14.99 8.74
CA SER A 224 12.42 -15.63 8.43
C SER A 224 11.81 -15.05 7.15
N VAL A 225 11.84 -13.73 7.03
CA VAL A 225 11.40 -13.00 5.84
C VAL A 225 12.22 -13.39 4.62
N GLU A 226 13.55 -13.41 4.72
CA GLU A 226 14.44 -13.80 3.62
C GLU A 226 14.14 -15.24 3.14
N LYS A 227 13.93 -16.17 4.09
CA LYS A 227 13.60 -17.56 3.79
C LYS A 227 12.26 -17.69 3.08
N GLU A 228 11.23 -16.99 3.53
CA GLU A 228 9.90 -17.04 2.91
C GLU A 228 9.91 -16.39 1.53
N MET A 229 10.51 -15.20 1.40
CA MET A 229 10.66 -14.53 0.11
C MET A 229 11.38 -15.40 -0.90
N ARG A 230 12.47 -16.06 -0.50
CA ARG A 230 13.18 -17.03 -1.34
C ARG A 230 12.25 -18.16 -1.78
N THR A 231 11.51 -18.76 -0.85
CA THR A 231 10.58 -19.86 -1.14
C THR A 231 9.50 -19.45 -2.15
N VAL A 232 8.91 -18.27 -1.96
CA VAL A 232 7.84 -17.72 -2.80
C VAL A 232 8.37 -17.40 -4.21
N VAL A 233 9.51 -16.70 -4.31
CA VAL A 233 10.13 -16.36 -5.60
C VAL A 233 10.61 -17.61 -6.35
N GLU A 234 11.20 -18.58 -5.65
CA GLU A 234 11.67 -19.83 -6.27
C GLU A 234 10.52 -20.69 -6.81
N GLY A 235 9.37 -20.68 -6.12
CA GLY A 235 8.17 -21.41 -6.50
C GLY A 235 7.48 -20.84 -7.74
N GLU A 236 7.44 -19.51 -7.84
CA GLU A 236 6.71 -18.81 -8.91
C GLU A 236 7.60 -18.52 -10.14
N VAL A 237 8.88 -18.20 -9.94
CA VAL A 237 9.82 -17.86 -11.03
C VAL A 237 10.79 -19.02 -11.30
N LYS A 238 10.28 -20.07 -11.94
CA LYS A 238 11.03 -21.31 -12.21
C LYS A 238 12.32 -21.10 -13.03
N GLY A 239 12.37 -20.06 -13.87
CA GLY A 239 13.48 -19.76 -14.78
C GLY A 239 14.58 -18.85 -14.23
N LEU A 240 14.47 -18.36 -12.99
CA LEU A 240 15.50 -17.49 -12.40
C LEU A 240 16.80 -18.29 -12.22
N ARG A 241 17.88 -17.86 -12.88
CA ARG A 241 19.24 -18.40 -12.69
C ARG A 241 19.86 -17.76 -11.44
N ASP A 242 20.72 -18.49 -10.75
CA ASP A 242 21.36 -18.04 -9.51
C ASP A 242 20.36 -17.63 -8.42
N LYS A 243 19.34 -18.46 -8.17
CA LYS A 243 18.28 -18.26 -7.14
C LYS A 243 18.82 -17.93 -5.74
N SER A 244 20.06 -18.33 -5.47
CA SER A 244 20.77 -18.04 -4.23
C SER A 244 21.36 -16.62 -4.12
N SER A 245 21.41 -15.83 -5.21
CA SER A 245 22.07 -14.52 -5.29
C SER A 245 21.12 -13.31 -5.17
N PHE A 246 19.86 -13.53 -4.78
CA PHE A 246 18.96 -12.43 -4.47
C PHE A 246 19.49 -11.67 -3.24
N ASN A 247 20.18 -10.56 -3.50
CA ASN A 247 20.76 -9.71 -2.46
C ASN A 247 19.64 -8.93 -1.79
N PHE A 248 19.16 -9.46 -0.66
CA PHE A 248 18.23 -8.77 0.20
C PHE A 248 18.98 -7.75 1.07
N VAL A 249 18.32 -6.65 1.42
CA VAL A 249 18.82 -5.75 2.47
C VAL A 249 18.68 -6.51 3.79
N SER A 250 19.75 -7.21 4.17
CA SER A 250 19.86 -7.95 5.43
C SER A 250 20.73 -7.17 6.41
N TYR A 251 20.67 -7.53 7.70
CA TYR A 251 21.41 -6.89 8.77
C TYR A 251 22.15 -7.92 9.61
N ASP A 252 23.33 -7.56 10.10
CA ASP A 252 24.07 -8.39 11.03
C ASP A 252 23.48 -8.29 12.44
N LYS A 253 24.01 -9.10 13.37
CA LYS A 253 23.61 -9.09 14.79
C LYS A 253 23.94 -7.77 15.50
N GLN A 254 24.72 -6.91 14.86
CA GLN A 254 25.10 -5.59 15.35
C GLN A 254 24.17 -4.50 14.79
N GLY A 255 23.16 -4.87 14.00
CA GLY A 255 22.18 -3.98 13.40
C GLY A 255 22.71 -3.19 12.20
N LEU A 256 23.82 -3.61 11.61
CA LEU A 256 24.42 -2.96 10.44
C LEU A 256 24.00 -3.68 9.17
N SER A 257 23.76 -2.92 8.10
CA SER A 257 23.38 -3.50 6.80
C SER A 257 24.50 -4.38 6.26
N LEU A 258 24.14 -5.60 5.86
CA LEU A 258 25.02 -6.59 5.23
C LEU A 258 25.17 -6.37 3.72
N LEU A 259 24.91 -5.18 3.19
CA LEU A 259 25.14 -4.88 1.78
C LEU A 259 26.63 -5.09 1.44
N GLY A 260 26.95 -6.30 0.99
CA GLY A 260 28.20 -6.64 0.31
C GLY A 260 28.24 -5.95 -1.04
N GLU A 261 29.46 -5.67 -1.51
CA GLU A 261 29.75 -4.94 -2.75
C GLU A 261 28.82 -5.31 -3.91
N PRO A 262 28.46 -4.34 -4.79
CA PRO A 262 27.64 -4.61 -5.95
C PRO A 262 28.27 -5.75 -6.76
N SER A 263 27.62 -6.90 -6.74
CA SER A 263 27.91 -8.03 -7.61
C SER A 263 27.94 -7.53 -9.05
N SER A 264 29.16 -7.40 -9.57
CA SER A 264 29.59 -7.45 -10.97
C SER A 264 28.55 -7.04 -12.03
N ALA A 265 28.82 -5.88 -12.64
CA ALA A 265 28.50 -5.48 -14.01
C ALA A 265 27.41 -6.31 -14.73
N LEU A 266 26.25 -5.68 -14.94
CA LEU A 266 25.29 -6.08 -15.96
C LEU A 266 25.96 -6.08 -17.35
N SER A 267 26.58 -7.19 -17.74
CA SER A 267 26.92 -7.42 -19.14
C SER A 267 25.69 -8.00 -19.83
N VAL A 268 24.91 -7.13 -20.47
CA VAL A 268 23.92 -7.56 -21.46
C VAL A 268 24.71 -8.17 -22.61
N ASN A 269 24.70 -9.50 -22.72
CA ASN A 269 25.18 -10.19 -23.92
C ASN A 269 24.20 -9.86 -25.06
N GLU A 270 24.50 -8.82 -25.83
CA GLU A 270 23.97 -8.68 -27.18
C GLU A 270 24.57 -9.81 -28.02
N LYS A 271 23.72 -10.77 -28.40
CA LYS A 271 23.95 -11.56 -29.61
C LYS A 271 22.70 -11.49 -30.48
N VAL A 272 22.86 -10.75 -31.57
CA VAL A 272 22.15 -10.89 -32.86
C VAL A 272 22.41 -12.28 -33.42
#